data_AF-L7U6M9-F1
#
_entry.id   AF-L7U6M9-F1
#
_cell.length_a   1.000
_cell.length_b   1.000
_cell.length_c   1.000
_cell.angle_alpha   90.00
_cell.angle_beta   90.00
_cell.angle_gamma   90.00
#
_symmetry.space_group_name_H-M   'P 1'
#
loop_
_entity.id
_entity.type
_entity.pdbx_description
1 polymer ?
#
loop_
_entity_poly.entity_id
_entity_poly.type
_entity_poly.pdbx_seq_one_letter_code
_entity_poly.pdbx_strand_id
1 'polypeptide(L)'
;MTHDKGFELFGGSMPSLVERVHPKPLLLGEKANTAFNESVVDVLHSRKRIEGSVFADHIARLRERLYGESSTTGEPIPWSFDPMWARRVIRDDPRSLGEEFEERTRECSEMIENGCGVLDHIDRLRAQGARPDTSPGNGPAWLVAVSGEDGLVREVLNQAKAGANQGRSTKSAELSGCPHPVWIQVMDEYGLRGAAAYPIFGSGVWLSGLSSGEFRDWRQDYLCTLIYGFYLEYNLDALGTPQCNHFIRDLSCLWNVPGLPAELHARRTHLLAEMTYVDVKRRSEASLRSIPTTGLSAWVFKDRDLWRDFKACDSSMFGHYLSCVPGDIGRDDLMLTGMTQDWADIGPDLRNGECAQSVLTLTRGSLSTAALVECYERTVWMLNALLTPEAGVQRTRFALMIVIMDINVWNSCAHRHDIWRYFMLGAEACAQARDRDLYKSCQLADCYSSDFEPTLPQGSSRVTVRRRPLPYSVVVAGRSFSGTIDLHTVVADAVESGLFPRAFVEYQYVIPKLYERKALTPSEFISHMDGFYCEQHAILMRAAHEADFSEAFATALILFVMEQWWFGINLAIGLGSLIEAQPGHTANDRVYQDR
;
A
#
# COMPACT_ATOMS: atom_id res chain seq x y z
N MET A 1 -46.19 21.26 4.70
CA MET A 1 -45.69 20.37 5.76
C MET A 1 -44.19 20.27 5.57
N THR A 2 -43.49 21.04 6.39
CA THR A 2 -42.04 21.23 6.40
C THR A 2 -41.36 19.96 6.92
N HIS A 3 -40.60 19.30 6.06
CA HIS A 3 -39.62 18.31 6.50
C HIS A 3 -38.43 19.07 7.11
N ASP A 4 -38.42 19.20 8.44
CA ASP A 4 -37.21 19.50 9.18
C ASP A 4 -36.23 18.33 9.00
N LYS A 5 -35.37 18.43 7.98
CA LYS A 5 -34.14 17.65 7.91
C LYS A 5 -33.13 18.36 8.82
N GLY A 6 -33.07 17.92 10.08
CA GLY A 6 -31.92 18.19 10.93
C GLY A 6 -30.69 17.52 10.33
N PHE A 7 -30.02 18.19 9.40
CA PHE A 7 -28.61 17.95 9.17
C PHE A 7 -27.89 18.54 10.38
N GLU A 8 -27.30 17.69 11.22
CA GLU A 8 -26.32 18.16 12.18
C GLU A 8 -25.21 18.87 11.39
N LEU A 9 -25.01 20.15 11.66
CA LEU A 9 -23.89 20.92 11.15
C LEU A 9 -22.61 20.31 11.76
N PHE A 10 -21.92 19.49 10.97
CA PHE A 10 -20.62 18.92 11.31
C PHE A 10 -19.55 20.02 11.30
N GLY A 11 -19.47 20.77 12.41
CA GLY A 11 -18.52 21.86 12.63
C GLY A 11 -17.22 21.44 13.33
N GLY A 12 -16.78 20.18 13.19
CA GLY A 12 -15.55 19.68 13.80
C GLY A 12 -14.73 18.83 12.84
N SER A 13 -13.42 19.11 12.74
CA SER A 13 -12.46 18.21 12.12
C SER A 13 -12.45 16.88 12.87
N MET A 14 -12.50 15.74 12.17
CA MET A 14 -12.28 14.43 12.81
C MET A 14 -10.86 14.39 13.39
N PRO A 15 -10.67 14.09 14.70
CA PRO A 15 -9.33 13.92 15.25
C PRO A 15 -8.50 12.87 14.50
N SER A 16 -7.18 13.02 14.58
CA SER A 16 -6.24 12.11 13.92
C SER A 16 -6.36 10.70 14.51
N LEU A 17 -6.17 9.65 13.69
CA LEU A 17 -6.22 8.24 14.16
C LEU A 17 -5.28 8.01 15.36
N VAL A 18 -4.09 8.62 15.34
CA VAL A 18 -3.05 8.47 16.38
C VAL A 18 -3.50 9.03 17.73
N GLU A 19 -4.23 10.14 17.75
CA GLU A 19 -4.82 10.69 18.99
C GLU A 19 -5.93 9.79 19.57
N ARG A 20 -6.41 8.80 18.82
CA ARG A 20 -7.55 7.92 19.17
C ARG A 20 -7.13 6.49 19.54
N VAL A 21 -5.96 6.02 19.11
CA VAL A 21 -5.45 4.67 19.45
C VAL A 21 -5.04 4.55 20.93
N HIS A 22 -4.68 5.66 21.57
CA HIS A 22 -4.00 5.68 22.87
C HIS A 22 -4.79 6.20 24.10
N PRO A 23 -5.88 7.00 23.99
CA PRO A 23 -6.70 7.38 25.16
C PRO A 23 -8.08 6.68 25.23
N LYS A 24 -8.81 6.92 26.34
CA LYS A 24 -10.18 6.45 26.59
C LYS A 24 -11.14 6.79 25.42
N PRO A 25 -12.22 6.02 25.22
CA PRO A 25 -13.22 6.25 24.16
C PRO A 25 -13.65 7.71 24.02
N LEU A 26 -13.70 8.21 22.79
CA LEU A 26 -14.16 9.56 22.46
C LEU A 26 -15.63 9.49 22.01
N LEU A 27 -16.54 9.99 22.85
CA LEU A 27 -17.95 10.13 22.49
C LEU A 27 -18.16 11.46 21.76
N LEU A 28 -18.17 11.43 20.42
CA LEU A 28 -18.54 12.56 19.56
C LEU A 28 -20.05 12.52 19.26
N GLY A 29 -20.88 12.74 20.28
CA GLY A 29 -22.34 12.92 20.13
C GLY A 29 -23.18 12.29 21.25
N GLU A 30 -24.45 12.70 21.35
CA GLU A 30 -25.39 12.27 22.43
C GLU A 30 -25.95 10.85 22.26
N LYS A 31 -25.86 10.25 21.06
CA LYS A 31 -26.45 8.92 20.74
C LYS A 31 -25.38 7.88 20.47
N ALA A 32 -25.26 6.85 21.32
CA ALA A 32 -24.51 5.64 20.98
C ALA A 32 -24.95 5.14 19.58
N ASN A 33 -24.02 4.99 18.63
CA ASN A 33 -24.22 4.64 17.21
C ASN A 33 -24.35 5.77 16.17
N THR A 34 -23.91 7.01 16.44
CA THR A 34 -23.54 7.91 15.33
C THR A 34 -22.27 7.39 14.63
N ALA A 35 -22.07 7.68 13.34
CA ALA A 35 -20.93 7.16 12.56
C ALA A 35 -19.55 7.55 13.13
N PHE A 36 -19.52 8.54 14.02
CA PHE A 36 -18.34 9.09 14.67
C PHE A 36 -18.35 8.93 16.21
N ASN A 37 -19.33 8.21 16.78
CA ASN A 37 -19.27 7.87 18.21
C ASN A 37 -18.28 6.72 18.41
N GLU A 38 -17.06 7.09 18.78
CA GLU A 38 -15.85 6.27 18.74
C GLU A 38 -15.63 5.57 20.08
N SER A 39 -16.09 4.32 20.16
CA SER A 39 -15.35 3.36 20.96
C SER A 39 -14.13 2.90 20.17
N VAL A 40 -13.06 2.46 20.84
CA VAL A 40 -11.84 1.84 20.27
C VAL A 40 -12.13 0.59 19.38
N VAL A 41 -13.41 0.28 19.21
CA VAL A 41 -14.16 -0.70 18.40
C VAL A 41 -14.15 -0.44 16.89
N ASP A 42 -13.53 0.63 16.40
CA ASP A 42 -13.60 0.97 14.97
C ASP A 42 -13.08 -0.12 14.02
N VAL A 43 -12.25 -1.06 14.50
CA VAL A 43 -11.83 -2.28 13.77
C VAL A 43 -12.83 -3.44 13.86
N LEU A 44 -13.77 -3.41 14.80
CA LEU A 44 -14.77 -4.44 15.05
C LEU A 44 -16.09 -4.14 14.30
N HIS A 45 -16.01 -3.75 13.04
CA HIS A 45 -17.20 -3.57 12.19
C HIS A 45 -17.15 -4.52 11.00
N SER A 46 -18.27 -5.21 10.78
CA SER A 46 -18.49 -6.03 9.58
C SER A 46 -19.37 -5.28 8.58
N ARG A 47 -19.24 -5.64 7.30
CA ARG A 47 -20.20 -5.22 6.29
C ARG A 47 -21.56 -5.84 6.56
N LYS A 48 -22.62 -5.10 6.26
CA LYS A 48 -24.01 -5.58 6.27
C LYS A 48 -24.18 -6.92 5.54
N ARG A 49 -23.41 -7.15 4.48
CA ARG A 49 -23.46 -8.37 3.66
C ARG A 49 -23.21 -9.66 4.45
N ILE A 50 -22.37 -9.62 5.48
CA ILE A 50 -22.02 -10.81 6.27
C ILE A 50 -22.79 -10.90 7.59
N GLU A 51 -23.85 -10.09 7.77
CA GLU A 51 -24.73 -10.18 8.94
C GLU A 51 -25.25 -11.61 9.13
N GLY A 52 -25.25 -12.08 10.38
CA GLY A 52 -25.64 -13.45 10.74
C GLY A 52 -24.60 -14.54 10.37
N SER A 53 -23.42 -14.16 9.87
CA SER A 53 -22.30 -15.08 9.72
C SER A 53 -21.54 -15.30 11.02
N VAL A 54 -20.71 -16.36 11.06
CA VAL A 54 -19.83 -16.67 12.20
C VAL A 54 -18.97 -15.47 12.61
N PHE A 55 -18.43 -14.74 11.63
CA PHE A 55 -17.56 -13.60 11.89
C PHE A 55 -18.34 -12.37 12.37
N ALA A 56 -19.48 -12.06 11.75
CA ALA A 56 -20.33 -10.95 12.20
C ALA A 56 -20.86 -11.19 13.63
N ASP A 57 -21.28 -12.42 13.94
CA ASP A 57 -21.73 -12.78 15.28
C ASP A 57 -20.59 -12.71 16.31
N HIS A 58 -19.37 -13.10 15.92
CA HIS A 58 -18.18 -12.95 16.76
C HIS A 58 -17.90 -11.48 17.08
N ILE A 59 -17.90 -10.62 16.07
CA ILE A 59 -17.75 -9.18 16.21
C ILE A 59 -18.81 -8.61 17.17
N ALA A 60 -20.09 -8.94 16.96
CA ALA A 60 -21.18 -8.45 17.80
C ALA A 60 -21.01 -8.87 19.27
N ARG A 61 -20.64 -10.15 19.53
CA ARG A 61 -20.35 -10.63 20.88
C ARG A 61 -19.15 -9.94 21.52
N LEU A 62 -18.08 -9.71 20.76
CA LEU A 62 -16.89 -9.01 21.27
C LEU A 62 -17.22 -7.57 21.67
N ARG A 63 -18.00 -6.86 20.85
CA ARG A 63 -18.44 -5.49 21.15
C ARG A 63 -19.21 -5.42 22.46
N GLU A 64 -20.18 -6.31 22.63
CA GLU A 64 -20.97 -6.38 23.86
C GLU A 64 -20.07 -6.66 25.07
N ARG A 65 -19.18 -7.64 24.98
CA ARG A 65 -18.30 -8.00 26.11
C ARG A 65 -17.25 -6.95 26.45
N LEU A 66 -16.68 -6.26 25.46
CA LEU A 66 -15.62 -5.28 25.68
C LEU A 66 -16.16 -3.90 26.06
N TYR A 67 -17.35 -3.53 25.57
CA TYR A 67 -17.85 -2.16 25.62
C TYR A 67 -19.35 -2.02 25.93
N GLY A 68 -20.10 -3.11 25.92
CA GLY A 68 -21.53 -3.12 26.29
C GLY A 68 -21.75 -3.13 27.79
N GLU A 69 -23.00 -3.30 28.22
CA GLU A 69 -23.39 -3.32 29.63
C GLU A 69 -22.66 -4.45 30.40
N SER A 70 -22.42 -5.56 29.70
CA SER A 70 -21.70 -6.73 30.24
C SER A 70 -20.20 -6.49 30.50
N SER A 71 -19.60 -5.41 29.99
CA SER A 71 -18.17 -5.08 30.19
C SER A 71 -17.82 -4.78 31.64
N THR A 72 -18.78 -4.30 32.44
CA THR A 72 -18.57 -3.90 33.84
C THR A 72 -18.72 -5.04 34.85
N THR A 73 -19.29 -6.17 34.42
CA THR A 73 -19.68 -7.29 35.29
C THR A 73 -19.06 -8.63 34.89
N GLY A 74 -18.50 -8.74 33.68
CA GLY A 74 -17.86 -9.96 33.17
C GLY A 74 -16.37 -10.09 33.48
N GLU A 75 -15.86 -11.32 33.42
CA GLU A 75 -14.42 -11.57 33.41
C GLU A 75 -13.76 -10.94 32.17
N PRO A 76 -12.56 -10.33 32.31
CA PRO A 76 -11.82 -9.78 31.17
C PRO A 76 -11.62 -10.82 30.07
N ILE A 77 -11.76 -10.42 28.81
CA ILE A 77 -11.49 -11.31 27.68
C ILE A 77 -9.99 -11.62 27.66
N PRO A 78 -9.56 -12.89 27.71
CA PRO A 78 -8.16 -13.23 27.53
C PRO A 78 -7.74 -12.92 26.10
N TRP A 79 -6.61 -12.26 25.94
CA TRP A 79 -6.04 -11.92 24.64
C TRP A 79 -4.51 -11.99 24.71
N SER A 80 -3.89 -12.26 23.57
CA SER A 80 -2.45 -12.35 23.43
C SER A 80 -2.03 -11.84 22.06
N PHE A 81 -0.99 -11.01 22.05
CA PHE A 81 -0.27 -10.61 20.85
C PHE A 81 1.19 -11.02 21.04
N ASP A 82 1.56 -12.19 20.50
CA ASP A 82 2.92 -12.75 20.65
C ASP A 82 3.52 -13.12 19.27
N PRO A 83 4.03 -12.12 18.52
CA PRO A 83 4.73 -12.33 17.27
C PRO A 83 5.90 -13.32 17.38
N MET A 84 6.64 -13.28 18.49
CA MET A 84 7.81 -14.14 18.70
C MET A 84 7.41 -15.60 18.92
N TRP A 85 6.29 -15.87 19.60
CA TRP A 85 5.74 -17.21 19.68
C TRP A 85 5.29 -17.71 18.31
N ALA A 86 4.57 -16.90 17.54
CA ALA A 86 4.16 -17.27 16.18
C ALA A 86 5.36 -17.60 15.29
N ARG A 87 6.43 -16.78 15.35
CA ARG A 87 7.70 -17.03 14.65
C ARG A 87 8.35 -18.36 15.07
N ARG A 88 8.34 -18.70 16.37
CA ARG A 88 8.86 -20.00 16.84
C ARG A 88 8.03 -21.17 16.32
N VAL A 89 6.70 -21.03 16.32
CA VAL A 89 5.78 -22.08 15.82
C VAL A 89 6.09 -22.41 14.35
N ILE A 90 6.15 -21.39 13.49
CA ILE A 90 6.37 -21.61 12.05
C ILE A 90 7.76 -22.13 11.72
N ARG A 91 8.75 -21.88 12.59
CA ARG A 91 10.14 -22.34 12.44
C ARG A 91 10.34 -23.75 12.97
N ASP A 92 9.90 -24.01 14.19
CA ASP A 92 10.21 -25.24 14.93
C ASP A 92 9.27 -26.39 14.56
N ASP A 93 8.00 -26.09 14.25
CA ASP A 93 7.01 -27.08 13.83
C ASP A 93 6.05 -26.50 12.76
N PRO A 94 6.52 -26.34 11.50
CA PRO A 94 5.68 -25.83 10.42
C PRO A 94 4.41 -26.65 10.16
N ARG A 95 4.43 -27.96 10.47
CA ARG A 95 3.29 -28.88 10.29
C ARG A 95 2.17 -28.68 11.30
N SER A 96 2.45 -28.02 12.43
CA SER A 96 1.45 -27.73 13.46
C SER A 96 0.26 -26.91 12.96
N LEU A 97 0.43 -26.18 11.85
CA LEU A 97 -0.61 -25.39 11.20
C LEU A 97 -1.42 -26.21 10.17
N GLY A 98 -0.99 -27.43 9.85
CA GLY A 98 -1.56 -28.34 8.87
C GLY A 98 -0.49 -28.87 7.90
N GLU A 99 -0.50 -30.17 7.61
CA GLU A 99 0.49 -30.82 6.73
C GLU A 99 0.50 -30.21 5.32
N GLU A 100 -0.66 -29.79 4.83
CA GLU A 100 -0.85 -29.16 3.52
C GLU A 100 -0.21 -27.76 3.39
N PHE A 101 0.18 -27.14 4.52
CA PHE A 101 0.80 -25.80 4.55
C PHE A 101 2.30 -25.84 4.83
N GLU A 102 2.89 -26.99 5.18
CA GLU A 102 4.25 -27.11 5.71
C GLU A 102 5.30 -26.37 4.87
N GLU A 103 5.31 -26.63 3.55
CA GLU A 103 6.28 -26.05 2.61
C GLU A 103 6.25 -24.52 2.65
N ARG A 104 5.05 -23.95 2.66
CA ARG A 104 4.85 -22.49 2.65
C ARG A 104 5.16 -21.86 3.99
N THR A 105 4.78 -22.53 5.07
CA THR A 105 5.13 -22.10 6.43
C THR A 105 6.65 -22.06 6.60
N ARG A 106 7.38 -23.01 6.01
CA ARG A 106 8.84 -23.00 5.96
C ARG A 106 9.37 -21.82 5.15
N GLU A 107 8.85 -21.57 3.95
CA GLU A 107 9.24 -20.41 3.14
C GLU A 107 8.98 -19.07 3.86
N CYS A 108 7.82 -18.93 4.52
CA CYS A 108 7.51 -17.78 5.38
C CYS A 108 8.59 -17.62 6.46
N SER A 109 8.91 -18.71 7.17
CA SER A 109 9.90 -18.69 8.23
C SER A 109 11.28 -18.25 7.71
N GLU A 110 11.74 -18.80 6.58
CA GLU A 110 13.02 -18.46 5.97
C GLU A 110 13.08 -16.98 5.56
N MET A 111 12.01 -16.45 4.95
CA MET A 111 11.95 -15.04 4.57
C MET A 111 11.99 -14.11 5.77
N ILE A 112 11.24 -14.41 6.84
CA ILE A 112 11.25 -13.63 8.09
C ILE A 112 12.65 -13.68 8.73
N GLU A 113 13.29 -14.84 8.75
CA GLU A 113 14.64 -14.99 9.29
C GLU A 113 15.67 -14.17 8.49
N ASN A 114 15.61 -14.23 7.17
CA ASN A 114 16.46 -13.44 6.28
C ASN A 114 16.23 -11.94 6.47
N GLY A 115 14.97 -11.49 6.45
CA GLY A 115 14.58 -10.09 6.64
C GLY A 115 15.08 -9.54 7.98
N CYS A 116 14.80 -10.23 9.08
CA CYS A 116 15.28 -9.84 10.41
C CYS A 116 16.82 -9.83 10.47
N GLY A 117 17.49 -10.85 9.93
CA GLY A 117 18.95 -10.95 9.98
C GLY A 117 19.67 -9.82 9.25
N VAL A 118 19.12 -9.36 8.11
CA VAL A 118 19.66 -8.21 7.37
C VAL A 118 19.38 -6.91 8.11
N LEU A 119 18.18 -6.74 8.66
CA LEU A 119 17.82 -5.55 9.41
C LEU A 119 18.71 -5.38 10.66
N ASP A 120 18.94 -6.46 11.41
CA ASP A 120 19.87 -6.49 12.55
C ASP A 120 21.31 -6.14 12.13
N HIS A 121 21.70 -6.47 10.89
CA HIS A 121 23.00 -6.06 10.35
C HIS A 121 23.04 -4.56 10.05
N ILE A 122 22.02 -4.04 9.38
CA ILE A 122 21.88 -2.61 9.06
C ILE A 122 21.87 -1.78 10.35
N ASP A 123 21.16 -2.21 11.37
CA ASP A 123 21.08 -1.52 12.66
C ASP A 123 22.42 -1.48 13.39
N ARG A 124 23.18 -2.57 13.34
CA ARG A 124 24.57 -2.58 13.86
C ARG A 124 25.45 -1.61 13.11
N LEU A 125 25.35 -1.53 11.79
CA LEU A 125 26.10 -0.58 10.98
C LEU A 125 25.72 0.87 11.31
N ARG A 126 24.43 1.16 11.44
CA ARG A 126 23.92 2.48 11.89
C ARG A 126 24.47 2.86 13.26
N ALA A 127 24.43 1.95 14.24
CA ALA A 127 24.96 2.17 15.58
C ALA A 127 26.48 2.40 15.60
N GLN A 128 27.21 1.86 14.62
CA GLN A 128 28.64 2.08 14.44
C GLN A 128 28.97 3.38 13.67
N GLY A 129 27.95 4.14 13.25
CA GLY A 129 28.11 5.36 12.48
C GLY A 129 28.52 5.10 11.04
N ALA A 130 27.99 4.05 10.42
CA ALA A 130 28.23 3.72 9.02
C ALA A 130 28.06 4.92 8.10
N ARG A 131 28.99 5.05 7.15
CA ARG A 131 29.02 6.16 6.20
C ARG A 131 29.05 5.66 4.75
N PRO A 132 28.51 6.45 3.81
CA PRO A 132 28.52 6.11 2.39
C PRO A 132 29.90 5.86 1.76
N ASP A 133 30.97 6.37 2.38
CA ASP A 133 32.37 6.24 1.94
C ASP A 133 33.09 5.02 2.53
N THR A 134 32.41 4.24 3.38
CA THR A 134 32.98 3.03 3.96
C THR A 134 32.92 1.89 2.93
N SER A 135 34.04 1.20 2.72
CA SER A 135 34.11 0.05 1.79
C SER A 135 33.03 -0.97 2.13
N PRO A 136 32.37 -1.58 1.13
CA PRO A 136 31.45 -2.70 1.37
C PRO A 136 32.22 -3.76 2.17
N GLY A 137 31.81 -3.97 3.42
CA GLY A 137 32.32 -5.09 4.21
C GLY A 137 31.82 -6.40 3.61
N ASN A 138 32.17 -7.52 4.25
CA ASN A 138 31.63 -8.84 3.87
C ASN A 138 30.16 -9.06 4.32
N GLY A 139 29.44 -7.98 4.64
CA GLY A 139 28.08 -8.01 5.16
C GLY A 139 27.00 -8.18 4.08
N PRO A 140 25.76 -8.51 4.47
CA PRO A 140 24.63 -8.66 3.55
C PRO A 140 24.14 -7.35 2.93
N ALA A 141 24.41 -6.20 3.55
CA ALA A 141 24.02 -4.88 3.07
C ALA A 141 25.04 -3.82 3.51
N TRP A 142 25.14 -2.73 2.77
CA TRP A 142 25.99 -1.58 3.12
C TRP A 142 25.40 -0.28 2.58
N LEU A 143 25.85 0.84 3.15
CA LEU A 143 25.40 2.17 2.76
C LEU A 143 26.28 2.72 1.63
N VAL A 144 25.66 3.31 0.62
CA VAL A 144 26.35 3.98 -0.50
C VAL A 144 25.87 5.41 -0.69
N ALA A 145 26.72 6.22 -1.31
CA ALA A 145 26.34 7.56 -1.73
C ALA A 145 25.56 7.45 -3.03
N VAL A 146 24.42 8.11 -3.08
CA VAL A 146 23.63 8.18 -4.31
C VAL A 146 24.39 8.99 -5.36
N SER A 147 24.31 8.56 -6.61
CA SER A 147 25.11 9.15 -7.70
C SER A 147 24.40 9.13 -9.05
N GLY A 148 25.00 9.82 -10.02
CA GLY A 148 24.58 9.76 -11.42
C GLY A 148 23.42 10.68 -11.76
N GLU A 149 23.09 11.67 -10.92
CA GLU A 149 21.93 12.53 -11.16
C GLU A 149 22.12 13.35 -12.43
N ASP A 150 21.24 13.20 -13.42
CA ASP A 150 21.28 13.91 -14.71
C ASP A 150 19.87 14.31 -15.20
N GLY A 151 19.80 15.09 -16.28
CA GLY A 151 18.53 15.51 -16.89
C GLY A 151 17.47 16.01 -15.88
N LEU A 152 16.24 15.51 -16.02
CA LEU A 152 15.10 15.85 -15.17
C LEU A 152 15.34 15.46 -13.70
N VAL A 153 16.03 14.35 -13.43
CA VAL A 153 16.39 13.93 -12.06
C VAL A 153 17.20 15.03 -11.38
N ARG A 154 18.24 15.53 -12.05
CA ARG A 154 19.09 16.60 -11.52
C ARG A 154 18.29 17.89 -11.30
N GLU A 155 17.38 18.22 -12.21
CA GLU A 155 16.53 19.41 -12.10
C GLU A 155 15.62 19.36 -10.87
N VAL A 156 14.91 18.24 -10.66
CA VAL A 156 14.02 18.05 -9.50
C VAL A 156 14.82 18.04 -8.19
N LEU A 157 15.96 17.35 -8.14
CA LEU A 157 16.81 17.33 -6.96
C LEU A 157 17.43 18.70 -6.64
N ASN A 158 17.75 19.51 -7.65
CA ASN A 158 18.22 20.87 -7.42
C ASN A 158 17.12 21.75 -6.81
N GLN A 159 15.87 21.57 -7.23
CA GLN A 159 14.72 22.23 -6.60
C GLN A 159 14.52 21.77 -5.15
N ALA A 160 14.66 20.46 -4.90
CA ALA A 160 14.61 19.90 -3.54
C ALA A 160 15.70 20.53 -2.65
N LYS A 161 16.95 20.57 -3.12
CA LYS A 161 18.09 21.20 -2.43
C LYS A 161 17.91 22.69 -2.20
N ALA A 162 17.21 23.38 -3.11
CA ALA A 162 16.84 24.79 -2.96
C ALA A 162 15.67 25.01 -1.98
N GLY A 163 15.07 23.95 -1.44
CA GLY A 163 14.01 24.02 -0.44
C GLY A 163 12.62 24.24 -1.03
N ALA A 164 12.30 23.63 -2.18
CA ALA A 164 10.99 23.76 -2.83
C ALA A 164 9.79 23.48 -1.89
N ASN A 165 9.92 22.57 -0.91
CA ASN A 165 8.89 22.32 0.10
C ASN A 165 9.22 22.93 1.48
N GLN A 166 10.19 23.83 1.56
CA GLN A 166 10.64 24.47 2.81
C GLN A 166 11.05 23.46 3.90
N GLY A 167 11.63 22.32 3.51
CA GLY A 167 11.99 21.23 4.42
C GLY A 167 10.79 20.42 4.93
N ARG A 168 9.56 20.69 4.47
CA ARG A 168 8.36 19.91 4.82
C ARG A 168 8.21 18.71 3.91
N SER A 169 7.65 17.63 4.44
CA SER A 169 7.20 16.54 3.58
C SER A 169 5.81 16.84 3.04
N THR A 170 5.55 16.46 1.79
CA THR A 170 4.19 16.43 1.25
C THR A 170 3.43 15.17 1.66
N LYS A 171 4.08 14.23 2.37
CA LYS A 171 3.38 13.11 3.00
C LYS A 171 2.48 13.61 4.11
N SER A 172 1.20 13.25 4.08
CA SER A 172 0.30 13.53 5.21
C SER A 172 0.76 12.72 6.43
N ALA A 173 1.08 13.42 7.52
CA ALA A 173 1.35 12.82 8.83
C ALA A 173 0.06 12.37 9.53
N GLU A 174 -1.11 12.78 9.02
CA GLU A 174 -2.40 12.52 9.64
C GLU A 174 -3.18 11.45 8.89
N LEU A 175 -3.62 10.44 9.62
CA LEU A 175 -4.69 9.54 9.22
C LEU A 175 -6.01 10.14 9.69
N SER A 176 -6.53 11.06 8.89
CA SER A 176 -7.79 11.75 9.15
C SER A 176 -8.88 11.17 8.24
N GLY A 177 -10.10 11.04 8.77
CA GLY A 177 -11.21 10.65 7.92
C GLY A 177 -11.63 11.81 7.00
N CYS A 178 -12.37 11.50 5.94
CA CYS A 178 -12.73 12.49 4.93
C CYS A 178 -14.11 13.11 5.23
N PRO A 179 -14.22 14.45 5.40
CA PRO A 179 -15.50 15.11 5.63
C PRO A 179 -16.25 15.41 4.31
N HIS A 180 -15.76 14.96 3.16
CA HIS A 180 -16.36 15.28 1.88
C HIS A 180 -17.78 14.68 1.77
N PRO A 181 -18.80 15.47 1.38
CA PRO A 181 -20.19 15.01 1.39
C PRO A 181 -20.45 13.73 0.59
N VAL A 182 -19.75 13.57 -0.56
CA VAL A 182 -19.89 12.37 -1.40
C VAL A 182 -19.34 11.12 -0.70
N TRP A 183 -18.24 11.25 0.06
CA TRP A 183 -17.72 10.13 0.85
C TRP A 183 -18.65 9.79 2.00
N ILE A 184 -19.17 10.78 2.71
CA ILE A 184 -20.17 10.59 3.77
C ILE A 184 -21.39 9.81 3.25
N GLN A 185 -21.87 10.15 2.05
CA GLN A 185 -22.96 9.41 1.42
C GLN A 185 -22.60 7.94 1.16
N VAL A 186 -21.41 7.65 0.64
CA VAL A 186 -20.93 6.26 0.43
C VAL A 186 -20.85 5.52 1.76
N MET A 187 -20.33 6.17 2.80
CA MET A 187 -20.27 5.57 4.13
C MET A 187 -21.66 5.21 4.65
N ASP A 188 -22.66 6.08 4.48
CA ASP A 188 -24.03 5.80 4.91
C ASP A 188 -24.72 4.74 4.05
N GLU A 189 -24.53 4.79 2.73
CA GLU A 189 -25.09 3.86 1.76
C GLU A 189 -24.68 2.40 2.02
N TYR A 190 -23.39 2.19 2.33
CA TYR A 190 -22.81 0.86 2.54
C TYR A 190 -22.57 0.49 4.00
N GLY A 191 -22.97 1.38 4.93
CA GLY A 191 -22.78 1.16 6.36
C GLY A 191 -21.31 1.10 6.77
N LEU A 192 -20.43 1.84 6.10
CA LEU A 192 -19.01 1.94 6.47
C LEU A 192 -18.90 2.73 7.77
N ARG A 193 -18.32 2.12 8.80
CA ARG A 193 -18.19 2.68 10.14
C ARG A 193 -16.81 2.35 10.70
N GLY A 194 -16.36 3.14 11.66
CA GLY A 194 -15.05 2.97 12.29
C GLY A 194 -13.88 3.05 11.30
N ALA A 195 -12.97 2.08 11.31
CA ALA A 195 -11.78 2.09 10.45
C ALA A 195 -12.17 2.14 8.97
N ALA A 196 -13.25 1.45 8.58
CA ALA A 196 -13.78 1.46 7.22
C ALA A 196 -14.27 2.84 6.74
N ALA A 197 -14.52 3.79 7.65
CA ALA A 197 -14.90 5.16 7.33
C ALA A 197 -13.71 6.03 6.88
N TYR A 198 -12.48 5.57 7.05
CA TYR A 198 -11.30 6.29 6.63
C TYR A 198 -10.89 5.87 5.21
N PRO A 199 -10.63 6.82 4.30
CA PRO A 199 -10.21 6.50 2.93
C PRO A 199 -8.99 5.57 2.85
N ILE A 200 -8.04 5.73 3.77
CA ILE A 200 -6.82 4.90 3.81
C ILE A 200 -7.13 3.41 4.00
N PHE A 201 -8.11 3.09 4.84
CA PHE A 201 -8.57 1.72 5.10
C PHE A 201 -9.60 1.27 4.06
N GLY A 202 -10.49 2.17 3.62
CA GLY A 202 -11.46 1.91 2.57
C GLY A 202 -10.79 1.46 1.27
N SER A 203 -9.76 2.17 0.81
CA SER A 203 -8.96 1.73 -0.32
C SER A 203 -8.07 0.54 0.06
N GLY A 204 -7.10 0.72 0.95
CA GLY A 204 -6.01 -0.26 1.02
C GLY A 204 -6.34 -1.58 1.74
N VAL A 205 -7.41 -1.62 2.54
CA VAL A 205 -7.88 -2.86 3.18
C VAL A 205 -9.10 -3.42 2.47
N TRP A 206 -10.10 -2.59 2.25
CA TRP A 206 -11.40 -3.07 1.79
C TRP A 206 -11.41 -3.29 0.28
N LEU A 207 -10.89 -2.34 -0.51
CA LEU A 207 -10.79 -2.52 -1.96
C LEU A 207 -9.90 -3.72 -2.29
N SER A 208 -8.64 -3.72 -1.85
CA SER A 208 -7.70 -4.82 -2.06
C SER A 208 -8.20 -6.14 -1.47
N GLY A 209 -8.48 -6.15 -0.17
CA GLY A 209 -8.79 -7.37 0.56
C GLY A 209 -10.07 -8.03 0.07
N LEU A 210 -11.15 -7.29 -0.19
CA LEU A 210 -12.41 -7.92 -0.64
C LEU A 210 -12.32 -8.32 -2.13
N SER A 211 -11.55 -7.58 -2.92
CA SER A 211 -11.36 -7.85 -4.36
C SER A 211 -10.43 -9.03 -4.63
N SER A 212 -9.70 -9.57 -3.63
CA SER A 212 -8.91 -10.79 -3.82
C SER A 212 -9.77 -12.00 -4.17
N GLY A 213 -11.04 -12.01 -3.74
CA GLY A 213 -12.07 -12.94 -4.20
C GLY A 213 -11.76 -14.42 -3.93
N GLU A 214 -10.94 -14.70 -2.92
CA GLU A 214 -10.52 -16.06 -2.55
C GLU A 214 -11.69 -16.84 -1.93
N PHE A 215 -12.54 -16.17 -1.16
CA PHE A 215 -13.74 -16.71 -0.56
C PHE A 215 -14.98 -15.91 -0.96
N ARG A 216 -16.11 -16.62 -1.12
CA ARG A 216 -17.42 -16.01 -1.42
C ARG A 216 -18.31 -15.85 -0.18
N ASP A 217 -17.74 -16.04 1.02
CA ASP A 217 -18.42 -15.96 2.30
C ASP A 217 -17.61 -15.12 3.31
N TRP A 218 -18.00 -15.16 4.59
CA TRP A 218 -17.42 -14.36 5.67
C TRP A 218 -15.90 -14.52 5.82
N ARG A 219 -15.31 -15.61 5.31
CA ARG A 219 -13.86 -15.82 5.36
C ARG A 219 -13.11 -14.73 4.63
N GLN A 220 -13.68 -14.18 3.55
CA GLN A 220 -13.06 -13.05 2.83
C GLN A 220 -12.97 -11.81 3.72
N ASP A 221 -14.07 -11.46 4.40
CA ASP A 221 -14.09 -10.33 5.34
C ASP A 221 -13.11 -10.55 6.51
N TYR A 222 -12.97 -11.79 7.01
CA TYR A 222 -11.94 -12.10 8.01
C TYR A 222 -10.53 -11.83 7.48
N LEU A 223 -10.21 -12.28 6.26
CA LEU A 223 -8.90 -12.01 5.63
C LEU A 223 -8.62 -10.52 5.50
N CYS A 224 -9.61 -9.73 5.09
CA CYS A 224 -9.47 -8.27 5.01
C CYS A 224 -9.02 -7.69 6.35
N THR A 225 -9.56 -8.18 7.48
CA THR A 225 -9.14 -7.66 8.79
C THR A 225 -7.73 -8.03 9.19
N LEU A 226 -7.13 -9.04 8.56
CA LEU A 226 -5.73 -9.36 8.80
C LEU A 226 -4.79 -8.28 8.19
N ILE A 227 -5.19 -7.68 7.06
CA ILE A 227 -4.47 -6.55 6.44
C ILE A 227 -4.36 -5.35 7.42
N TYR A 228 -5.26 -5.21 8.40
CA TYR A 228 -5.07 -4.20 9.45
C TYR A 228 -3.72 -4.32 10.16
N GLY A 229 -3.13 -5.51 10.23
CA GLY A 229 -1.75 -5.76 10.67
C GLY A 229 -0.72 -4.89 9.96
N PHE A 230 -0.79 -4.76 8.63
CA PHE A 230 0.03 -3.85 7.83
C PHE A 230 -0.10 -2.41 8.33
N TYR A 231 -1.32 -1.93 8.56
CA TYR A 231 -1.53 -0.56 9.03
C TYR A 231 -1.06 -0.33 10.47
N LEU A 232 -0.81 -1.40 11.24
CA LEU A 232 -0.24 -1.31 12.58
C LEU A 232 1.25 -1.02 12.56
N GLU A 233 1.97 -1.55 11.56
CA GLU A 233 3.37 -1.22 11.28
C GLU A 233 3.58 0.29 11.32
N TYR A 234 2.66 1.02 10.68
CA TYR A 234 2.79 2.45 10.49
C TYR A 234 2.31 3.29 11.68
N ASN A 235 1.47 2.77 12.59
CA ASN A 235 0.65 3.64 13.45
C ASN A 235 0.52 3.25 14.93
N LEU A 236 1.09 2.13 15.40
CA LEU A 236 0.91 1.74 16.81
C LEU A 236 2.16 1.95 17.64
N ASP A 237 2.19 2.90 18.57
CA ASP A 237 3.11 2.79 19.71
C ASP A 237 2.73 1.57 20.57
N ALA A 238 3.37 0.42 20.32
CA ALA A 238 3.31 -0.76 21.20
C ALA A 238 3.97 -0.51 22.58
N LEU A 239 4.34 0.75 22.86
CA LEU A 239 5.05 1.20 24.04
C LEU A 239 4.06 1.68 25.10
N GLY A 240 3.35 0.72 25.65
CA GLY A 240 2.65 0.78 26.93
C GLY A 240 2.60 -0.64 27.50
N THR A 241 2.37 -0.80 28.79
CA THR A 241 2.03 -2.13 29.33
C THR A 241 0.88 -2.71 28.49
N PRO A 242 0.84 -4.02 28.16
CA PRO A 242 -0.24 -4.62 27.34
C PRO A 242 -1.64 -4.17 27.75
N GLN A 243 -1.84 -3.91 29.04
CA GLN A 243 -3.05 -3.38 29.66
C GLN A 243 -3.52 -2.00 29.14
N CYS A 244 -2.66 -1.24 28.45
CA CYS A 244 -2.94 0.11 27.93
C CYS A 244 -3.08 0.18 26.40
N ASN A 245 -2.87 -0.91 25.66
CA ASN A 245 -3.01 -0.91 24.19
C ASN A 245 -4.34 -1.57 23.77
N HIS A 246 -5.43 -0.80 23.94
CA HIS A 246 -6.79 -1.25 23.66
C HIS A 246 -6.99 -1.68 22.20
N PHE A 247 -6.30 -1.02 21.26
CA PHE A 247 -6.37 -1.37 19.85
C PHE A 247 -5.80 -2.76 19.56
N ILE A 248 -4.57 -3.07 20.01
CA ILE A 248 -3.95 -4.40 19.80
C ILE A 248 -4.79 -5.49 20.46
N ARG A 249 -5.31 -5.22 21.65
CA ARG A 249 -6.25 -6.11 22.32
C ARG A 249 -7.45 -6.41 21.44
N ASP A 250 -8.13 -5.37 20.96
CA ASP A 250 -9.37 -5.51 20.20
C ASP A 250 -9.13 -6.24 18.88
N LEU A 251 -8.05 -5.91 18.17
CA LEU A 251 -7.67 -6.60 16.94
C LEU A 251 -7.29 -8.07 17.20
N SER A 252 -6.54 -8.36 18.27
CA SER A 252 -6.21 -9.74 18.65
C SER A 252 -7.46 -10.53 19.00
N CYS A 253 -8.41 -9.93 19.71
CA CYS A 253 -9.72 -10.51 20.00
C CYS A 253 -10.53 -10.76 18.72
N LEU A 254 -10.54 -9.80 17.78
CA LEU A 254 -11.20 -9.93 16.49
C LEU A 254 -10.70 -11.15 15.72
N TRP A 255 -9.37 -11.33 15.67
CA TRP A 255 -8.73 -12.45 14.99
C TRP A 255 -8.91 -13.80 15.72
N ASN A 256 -9.36 -13.80 16.98
CA ASN A 256 -9.67 -15.00 17.76
C ASN A 256 -11.10 -15.51 17.50
N VAL A 257 -11.48 -15.71 16.23
CA VAL A 257 -12.78 -16.29 15.88
C VAL A 257 -12.80 -17.77 16.30
N PRO A 258 -13.83 -18.24 17.05
CA PRO A 258 -13.93 -19.65 17.42
C PRO A 258 -14.12 -20.55 16.19
N GLY A 259 -13.38 -21.66 16.14
CA GLY A 259 -13.52 -22.65 15.07
C GLY A 259 -13.03 -22.19 13.70
N LEU A 260 -12.00 -21.32 13.67
CA LEU A 260 -11.35 -20.92 12.41
C LEU A 260 -10.89 -22.15 11.60
N PRO A 261 -11.15 -22.18 10.28
CA PRO A 261 -10.54 -23.14 9.38
C PRO A 261 -9.01 -23.10 9.46
N ALA A 262 -8.36 -24.25 9.25
CA ALA A 262 -6.90 -24.40 9.35
C ALA A 262 -6.14 -23.37 8.50
N GLU A 263 -6.59 -23.14 7.27
CA GLU A 263 -6.02 -22.13 6.37
C GLU A 263 -6.04 -20.71 6.96
N LEU A 264 -7.15 -20.28 7.56
CA LEU A 264 -7.26 -18.96 8.19
C LEU A 264 -6.42 -18.87 9.48
N HIS A 265 -6.25 -20.00 10.18
CA HIS A 265 -5.35 -20.08 11.33
C HIS A 265 -3.89 -19.94 10.90
N ALA A 266 -3.47 -20.64 9.84
CA ALA A 266 -2.12 -20.55 9.28
C ALA A 266 -1.81 -19.12 8.81
N ARG A 267 -2.70 -18.49 8.04
CA ARG A 267 -2.60 -17.11 7.58
C ARG A 267 -2.40 -16.11 8.71
N ARG A 268 -3.19 -16.24 9.76
CA ARG A 268 -3.07 -15.39 10.95
C ARG A 268 -1.72 -15.60 11.64
N THR A 269 -1.26 -16.84 11.78
CA THR A 269 0.03 -17.15 12.41
C THR A 269 1.19 -16.60 11.59
N HIS A 270 1.14 -16.69 10.26
CA HIS A 270 2.15 -16.11 9.37
C HIS A 270 2.20 -14.58 9.49
N LEU A 271 1.06 -13.89 9.48
CA LEU A 271 0.99 -12.44 9.74
C LEU A 271 1.61 -12.10 11.11
N LEU A 272 1.22 -12.83 12.17
CA LEU A 272 1.76 -12.57 13.50
C LEU A 272 3.28 -12.78 13.54
N ALA A 273 3.81 -13.78 12.83
CA ALA A 273 5.25 -13.98 12.75
C ALA A 273 5.96 -12.83 11.99
N GLU A 274 5.37 -12.34 10.90
CA GLU A 274 5.84 -11.18 10.13
C GLU A 274 5.92 -9.91 10.99
N MET A 275 5.01 -9.74 11.96
CA MET A 275 5.07 -8.62 12.91
C MET A 275 6.39 -8.56 13.72
N THR A 276 7.17 -9.65 13.79
CA THR A 276 8.51 -9.61 14.40
C THR A 276 9.50 -8.79 13.59
N TYR A 277 9.44 -8.84 12.25
CA TYR A 277 10.25 -8.01 11.37
C TYR A 277 9.82 -6.55 11.49
N VAL A 278 8.52 -6.29 11.42
CA VAL A 278 7.91 -4.97 11.52
C VAL A 278 8.29 -4.24 12.81
N ASP A 279 8.22 -4.91 13.95
CA ASP A 279 8.57 -4.30 15.24
C ASP A 279 10.03 -3.84 15.29
N VAL A 280 10.95 -4.65 14.74
CA VAL A 280 12.38 -4.27 14.66
C VAL A 280 12.55 -3.12 13.67
N LYS A 281 11.95 -3.20 12.48
CA LYS A 281 12.09 -2.19 11.42
C LYS A 281 11.67 -0.83 11.95
N ARG A 282 10.51 -0.80 12.60
CA ARG A 282 9.95 0.42 13.13
C ARG A 282 10.79 1.05 14.24
N ARG A 283 11.34 0.24 15.16
CA ARG A 283 12.25 0.75 16.21
C ARG A 283 13.51 1.35 15.60
N SER A 284 14.01 0.71 14.54
CA SER A 284 15.15 1.22 13.78
C SER A 284 14.83 2.56 13.12
N GLU A 285 13.73 2.67 12.37
CA GLU A 285 13.32 3.92 11.71
C GLU A 285 13.01 5.03 12.72
N ALA A 286 12.35 4.72 13.84
CA ALA A 286 12.09 5.69 14.90
C ALA A 286 13.40 6.27 15.49
N SER A 287 14.46 5.46 15.57
CA SER A 287 15.78 5.93 16.02
C SER A 287 16.45 6.91 15.04
N LEU A 288 16.02 6.94 13.78
CA LEU A 288 16.54 7.84 12.74
C LEU A 288 15.87 9.22 12.76
N ARG A 289 14.73 9.40 13.46
CA ARG A 289 13.92 10.62 13.41
C ARG A 289 14.72 11.90 13.67
N SER A 290 15.62 11.86 14.65
CA SER A 290 16.47 12.99 15.04
C SER A 290 17.81 13.05 14.31
N ILE A 291 18.08 12.11 13.40
CA ILE A 291 19.36 12.03 12.69
C ILE A 291 19.26 12.86 11.41
N PRO A 292 20.18 13.83 11.20
CA PRO A 292 20.21 14.58 9.96
C PRO A 292 20.50 13.68 8.75
N THR A 293 19.81 13.94 7.65
CA THR A 293 19.99 13.29 6.36
C THR A 293 20.46 14.30 5.32
N THR A 294 21.32 13.85 4.40
CA THR A 294 21.64 14.62 3.18
C THR A 294 20.62 14.39 2.08
N GLY A 295 19.72 13.41 2.24
CA GLY A 295 18.79 12.97 1.19
C GLY A 295 19.48 12.25 0.03
N LEU A 296 20.71 11.74 0.21
CA LEU A 296 21.56 11.21 -0.87
C LEU A 296 22.35 9.97 -0.43
N SER A 297 21.70 9.08 0.29
CA SER A 297 22.29 7.79 0.68
C SER A 297 21.27 6.69 0.48
N ALA A 298 21.74 5.51 0.07
CA ALA A 298 20.90 4.34 -0.11
C ALA A 298 21.57 3.12 0.51
N TRP A 299 20.77 2.20 1.02
CA TRP A 299 21.24 0.86 1.34
C TRP A 299 21.24 0.02 0.08
N VAL A 300 22.33 -0.70 -0.14
CA VAL A 300 22.44 -1.68 -1.22
C VAL A 300 22.75 -3.04 -0.63
N PHE A 301 22.33 -4.07 -1.34
CA PHE A 301 22.36 -5.44 -0.86
C PHE A 301 23.40 -6.23 -1.63
N LYS A 302 23.98 -7.22 -0.96
CA LYS A 302 24.95 -8.12 -1.57
C LYS A 302 24.30 -9.03 -2.61
N ASP A 303 23.12 -9.53 -2.28
CA ASP A 303 22.46 -10.62 -2.98
C ASP A 303 20.99 -10.26 -3.27
N ARG A 304 20.58 -10.51 -4.51
CA ARG A 304 19.24 -10.25 -5.05
C ARG A 304 18.14 -10.99 -4.30
N ASP A 305 18.36 -12.26 -3.98
CA ASP A 305 17.35 -13.10 -3.36
C ASP A 305 17.18 -12.76 -1.87
N LEU A 306 18.28 -12.37 -1.21
CA LEU A 306 18.26 -11.86 0.14
C LEU A 306 17.47 -10.54 0.24
N TRP A 307 17.67 -9.62 -0.70
CA TRP A 307 16.87 -8.39 -0.77
C TRP A 307 15.41 -8.68 -1.10
N ARG A 308 15.14 -9.59 -2.03
CA ARG A 308 13.77 -9.99 -2.36
C ARG A 308 13.01 -10.45 -1.12
N ASP A 309 13.64 -11.28 -0.29
CA ASP A 309 13.03 -11.74 0.96
C ASP A 309 12.81 -10.60 1.95
N PHE A 310 13.80 -9.72 2.08
CA PHE A 310 13.69 -8.52 2.89
C PHE A 310 12.52 -7.66 2.43
N LYS A 311 12.41 -7.41 1.12
CA LYS A 311 11.39 -6.53 0.54
C LYS A 311 10.00 -7.13 0.58
N ALA A 312 9.90 -8.46 0.49
CA ALA A 312 8.65 -9.14 0.77
C ALA A 312 8.20 -8.91 2.22
N CYS A 313 9.11 -9.03 3.21
CA CYS A 313 8.80 -8.70 4.61
C CYS A 313 8.43 -7.23 4.81
N ASP A 314 9.14 -6.34 4.12
CA ASP A 314 8.91 -4.90 4.12
C ASP A 314 7.57 -4.48 3.52
N SER A 315 6.94 -5.36 2.73
CA SER A 315 5.58 -5.11 2.23
C SER A 315 4.51 -5.30 3.31
N SER A 316 4.84 -5.93 4.44
CA SER A 316 3.91 -6.27 5.56
C SER A 316 2.60 -6.94 5.13
N MET A 317 2.63 -7.61 3.97
CA MET A 317 1.50 -8.27 3.34
C MET A 317 1.84 -9.69 2.88
N PHE A 318 3.11 -10.10 2.92
CA PHE A 318 3.53 -11.35 2.30
C PHE A 318 3.14 -12.59 3.13
N GLY A 319 3.00 -12.44 4.45
CA GLY A 319 2.46 -13.48 5.33
C GLY A 319 1.02 -13.84 4.97
N HIS A 320 0.26 -12.88 4.42
CA HIS A 320 -1.03 -13.18 3.79
C HIS A 320 -0.81 -14.08 2.59
N TYR A 321 -0.07 -13.64 1.57
CA TYR A 321 0.00 -14.29 0.25
C TYR A 321 0.56 -15.71 0.23
N LEU A 322 1.63 -15.98 0.97
CA LEU A 322 2.28 -17.30 0.95
C LEU A 322 1.29 -18.40 1.36
N SER A 323 0.39 -18.10 2.28
CA SER A 323 -0.64 -19.02 2.75
C SER A 323 -1.82 -19.23 1.77
N CYS A 324 -1.91 -18.44 0.68
CA CYS A 324 -3.15 -18.29 -0.09
C CYS A 324 -3.24 -19.06 -1.41
N VAL A 325 -2.12 -19.37 -2.04
CA VAL A 325 -2.13 -19.67 -3.48
C VAL A 325 -1.73 -21.11 -3.80
N PRO A 326 -2.64 -22.08 -3.90
CA PRO A 326 -2.37 -23.34 -4.58
C PRO A 326 -1.93 -23.08 -6.04
N GLY A 327 -0.62 -23.10 -6.31
CA GLY A 327 -0.07 -22.88 -7.66
C GLY A 327 1.24 -22.10 -7.66
N ASP A 328 2.23 -22.65 -8.36
CA ASP A 328 3.58 -22.18 -8.69
C ASP A 328 4.36 -21.38 -7.63
N ILE A 329 5.49 -21.97 -7.24
CA ILE A 329 6.56 -21.39 -6.41
C ILE A 329 7.02 -20.08 -7.06
N GLY A 330 6.78 -18.95 -6.40
CA GLY A 330 7.06 -17.62 -6.93
C GLY A 330 7.48 -16.68 -5.83
N ARG A 331 8.63 -16.95 -5.20
CA ARG A 331 9.22 -16.09 -4.18
C ARG A 331 9.46 -14.66 -4.71
N ASP A 332 9.73 -14.56 -6.01
CA ASP A 332 9.93 -13.33 -6.78
C ASP A 332 8.63 -12.55 -7.06
N ASP A 333 7.45 -13.09 -6.76
CA ASP A 333 6.23 -12.28 -6.92
C ASP A 333 5.90 -11.52 -5.62
N LEU A 334 6.45 -11.95 -4.48
CA LEU A 334 6.07 -11.50 -3.14
C LEU A 334 6.62 -10.13 -2.76
N MET A 335 7.76 -9.72 -3.33
CA MET A 335 8.29 -8.37 -3.13
C MET A 335 7.63 -7.32 -4.02
N LEU A 336 6.83 -7.74 -5.02
CA LEU A 336 6.27 -6.82 -6.01
C LEU A 336 5.33 -5.78 -5.38
N THR A 337 4.60 -6.14 -4.32
CA THR A 337 3.74 -5.20 -3.59
C THR A 337 4.56 -4.05 -3.02
N GLY A 338 5.63 -4.38 -2.28
CA GLY A 338 6.55 -3.37 -1.72
C GLY A 338 7.33 -2.61 -2.80
N MET A 339 7.78 -3.30 -3.86
CA MET A 339 8.50 -2.65 -4.97
C MET A 339 7.62 -1.65 -5.73
N THR A 340 6.35 -1.97 -5.92
CA THR A 340 5.38 -1.07 -6.58
C THR A 340 5.13 0.17 -5.72
N GLN A 341 5.04 0.02 -4.40
CA GLN A 341 4.91 1.15 -3.46
C GLN A 341 6.08 2.12 -3.58
N ASP A 342 7.30 1.59 -3.62
CA ASP A 342 8.54 2.37 -3.58
C ASP A 342 8.72 3.32 -4.78
N TRP A 343 8.01 3.08 -5.88
CA TRP A 343 8.01 4.01 -7.01
C TRP A 343 7.43 5.36 -6.64
N ALA A 344 6.45 5.44 -5.74
CA ALA A 344 5.94 6.72 -5.27
C ALA A 344 6.83 7.39 -4.19
N ASP A 345 7.88 6.69 -3.74
CA ASP A 345 8.63 7.00 -2.51
C ASP A 345 10.14 7.16 -2.69
N ILE A 346 10.65 7.22 -3.93
CA ILE A 346 12.10 7.36 -4.19
C ILE A 346 12.70 8.55 -3.42
N GLY A 347 12.10 9.74 -3.52
CA GLY A 347 12.58 10.93 -2.80
C GLY A 347 12.37 10.88 -1.28
N PRO A 348 11.16 10.57 -0.79
CA PRO A 348 10.90 10.40 0.64
C PRO A 348 11.88 9.45 1.34
N ASP A 349 12.18 8.31 0.72
CA ASP A 349 12.99 7.25 1.33
C ASP A 349 14.46 7.61 1.42
N LEU A 350 14.97 8.40 0.47
CA LEU A 350 16.29 9.02 0.57
C LEU A 350 16.41 9.93 1.80
N ARG A 351 15.32 10.60 2.16
CA ARG A 351 15.25 11.45 3.34
C ARG A 351 15.08 10.62 4.61
N ASN A 352 14.29 9.55 4.58
CA ASN A 352 14.03 8.70 5.75
C ASN A 352 15.16 7.68 6.04
N GLY A 353 16.09 7.50 5.10
CA GLY A 353 17.16 6.51 5.23
C GLY A 353 16.63 5.08 5.19
N GLU A 354 15.49 4.85 4.51
CA GLU A 354 14.82 3.55 4.38
C GLU A 354 15.79 2.47 3.91
N CYS A 355 15.71 1.30 4.51
CA CYS A 355 16.71 0.25 4.37
C CYS A 355 16.51 -0.68 3.18
N ALA A 356 15.35 -0.65 2.51
CA ALA A 356 15.10 -1.44 1.30
C ALA A 356 14.27 -0.72 0.24
N GLN A 357 14.57 0.55 -0.01
CA GLN A 357 14.00 1.23 -1.16
C GLN A 357 14.42 0.48 -2.45
N SER A 358 13.42 -0.03 -3.17
CA SER A 358 13.58 -1.03 -4.23
C SER A 358 14.31 -0.47 -5.43
N VAL A 359 13.95 0.74 -5.87
CA VAL A 359 14.55 1.37 -7.05
C VAL A 359 16.05 1.57 -6.84
N LEU A 360 16.44 2.14 -5.70
CA LEU A 360 17.83 2.41 -5.32
C LEU A 360 18.62 1.13 -5.06
N THR A 361 17.97 0.07 -4.57
CA THR A 361 18.62 -1.23 -4.45
C THR A 361 18.93 -1.81 -5.83
N LEU A 362 17.92 -1.84 -6.72
CA LEU A 362 18.02 -2.38 -8.07
C LEU A 362 18.93 -1.55 -9.00
N THR A 363 19.08 -0.25 -8.75
CA THR A 363 20.03 0.62 -9.48
C THR A 363 21.36 0.79 -8.77
N ARG A 364 21.58 0.11 -7.63
CA ARG A 364 22.82 0.17 -6.85
C ARG A 364 23.18 1.59 -6.41
N GLY A 365 22.17 2.39 -6.08
CA GLY A 365 22.28 3.79 -5.68
C GLY A 365 22.43 4.77 -6.86
N SER A 366 22.27 4.34 -8.11
CA SER A 366 22.26 5.23 -9.26
C SER A 366 20.88 5.88 -9.44
N LEU A 367 20.88 7.21 -9.58
CA LEU A 367 19.72 7.99 -10.02
C LEU A 367 19.89 8.51 -11.46
N SER A 368 20.80 7.95 -12.25
CA SER A 368 20.88 8.35 -13.66
C SER A 368 19.58 8.04 -14.39
N THR A 369 19.19 8.91 -15.31
CA THR A 369 17.98 8.76 -16.12
C THR A 369 17.96 7.37 -16.79
N ALA A 370 19.12 6.93 -17.31
CA ALA A 370 19.26 5.61 -17.91
C ALA A 370 18.97 4.48 -16.91
N ALA A 371 19.56 4.52 -15.71
CA ALA A 371 19.34 3.49 -14.69
C ALA A 371 17.88 3.44 -14.21
N LEU A 372 17.24 4.59 -14.03
CA LEU A 372 15.85 4.67 -13.58
C LEU A 372 14.87 4.14 -14.65
N VAL A 373 15.06 4.52 -15.91
CA VAL A 373 14.25 4.00 -17.03
C VAL A 373 14.46 2.50 -17.21
N GLU A 374 15.70 2.03 -17.06
CA GLU A 374 16.06 0.62 -17.16
C GLU A 374 15.44 -0.22 -16.03
N CYS A 375 15.44 0.31 -14.79
CA CYS A 375 14.79 -0.29 -13.64
C CYS A 375 13.26 -0.29 -13.79
N TYR A 376 12.68 0.79 -14.31
CA TYR A 376 11.25 0.89 -14.59
C TYR A 376 10.79 -0.16 -15.59
N GLU A 377 11.52 -0.31 -16.70
CA GLU A 377 11.22 -1.31 -17.72
C GLU A 377 11.18 -2.73 -17.13
N ARG A 378 12.16 -3.10 -16.31
CA ARG A 378 12.19 -4.41 -15.63
C ARG A 378 11.10 -4.58 -14.59
N THR A 379 10.77 -3.51 -13.85
CA THR A 379 9.61 -3.48 -12.95
C THR A 379 8.35 -3.87 -13.72
N VAL A 380 8.10 -3.23 -14.87
CA VAL A 380 6.93 -3.54 -15.71
C VAL A 380 7.00 -4.97 -16.25
N TRP A 381 8.18 -5.50 -16.60
CA TRP A 381 8.31 -6.89 -17.02
C TRP A 381 7.94 -7.89 -15.93
N MET A 382 8.31 -7.61 -14.68
CA MET A 382 7.91 -8.42 -13.52
C MET A 382 6.40 -8.35 -13.26
N LEU A 383 5.79 -7.18 -13.41
CA LEU A 383 4.33 -7.05 -13.34
C LEU A 383 3.62 -7.84 -14.46
N ASN A 384 4.16 -7.80 -15.68
CA ASN A 384 3.62 -8.57 -16.80
C ASN A 384 3.75 -10.10 -16.59
N ALA A 385 4.68 -10.57 -15.77
CA ALA A 385 4.85 -11.98 -15.46
C ALA A 385 3.65 -12.57 -14.69
N LEU A 386 2.80 -11.72 -14.12
CA LEU A 386 1.53 -12.09 -13.48
C LEU A 386 0.35 -12.16 -14.46
N LEU A 387 0.59 -11.85 -15.74
CA LEU A 387 -0.42 -11.84 -16.80
C LEU A 387 -0.28 -13.06 -17.72
N THR A 388 -1.37 -13.42 -18.40
CA THR A 388 -1.35 -14.38 -19.50
C THR A 388 -0.73 -13.74 -20.75
N PRO A 389 -0.34 -14.52 -21.78
CA PRO A 389 0.16 -13.98 -23.03
C PRO A 389 -0.79 -12.99 -23.72
N GLU A 390 -2.10 -13.08 -23.48
CA GLU A 390 -3.13 -12.17 -23.98
C GLU A 390 -3.41 -10.99 -23.03
N ALA A 391 -2.52 -10.73 -22.07
CA ALA A 391 -2.64 -9.69 -21.05
C ALA A 391 -3.87 -9.82 -20.12
N GLY A 392 -4.40 -11.04 -19.94
CA GLY A 392 -5.35 -11.34 -18.87
C GLY A 392 -4.63 -11.58 -17.54
N VAL A 393 -5.31 -11.52 -16.40
CA VAL A 393 -4.67 -11.85 -15.10
C VAL A 393 -4.60 -13.37 -14.94
N GLN A 394 -3.43 -13.92 -14.59
CA GLN A 394 -3.32 -15.35 -14.32
C GLN A 394 -4.16 -15.73 -13.09
N ARG A 395 -4.98 -16.78 -13.21
CA ARG A 395 -5.90 -17.17 -12.14
C ARG A 395 -5.19 -17.51 -10.82
N THR A 396 -4.03 -18.16 -10.91
CA THR A 396 -3.19 -18.50 -9.76
C THR A 396 -2.53 -17.26 -9.14
N ARG A 397 -2.34 -16.17 -9.88
CA ARG A 397 -1.74 -14.93 -9.38
C ARG A 397 -2.75 -13.84 -9.09
N PHE A 398 -4.05 -14.10 -9.26
CA PHE A 398 -5.10 -13.08 -9.19
C PHE A 398 -5.11 -12.33 -7.85
N ALA A 399 -5.17 -13.06 -6.74
CA ALA A 399 -5.20 -12.47 -5.40
C ALA A 399 -3.95 -11.64 -5.10
N LEU A 400 -2.78 -12.05 -5.60
CA LEU A 400 -1.54 -11.29 -5.45
C LEU A 400 -1.55 -10.03 -6.34
N MET A 401 -1.95 -10.18 -7.60
CA MET A 401 -1.97 -9.09 -8.57
C MET A 401 -2.91 -7.95 -8.16
N ILE A 402 -4.08 -8.26 -7.58
CA ILE A 402 -4.95 -7.20 -7.07
C ILE A 402 -4.26 -6.38 -5.99
N VAL A 403 -3.52 -7.01 -5.08
CA VAL A 403 -2.89 -6.25 -4.00
C VAL A 403 -1.70 -5.44 -4.51
N ILE A 404 -0.89 -6.00 -5.41
CA ILE A 404 0.19 -5.26 -6.05
C ILE A 404 -0.36 -4.02 -6.75
N MET A 405 -1.47 -4.15 -7.51
CA MET A 405 -2.05 -3.02 -8.23
C MET A 405 -2.77 -2.03 -7.32
N ASP A 406 -3.46 -2.50 -6.28
CA ASP A 406 -4.21 -1.64 -5.34
C ASP A 406 -3.31 -0.64 -4.61
N ILE A 407 -2.04 -0.95 -4.40
CA ILE A 407 -1.07 0.01 -3.86
C ILE A 407 -1.01 1.32 -4.65
N ASN A 408 -1.14 1.27 -5.98
CA ASN A 408 -1.20 2.48 -6.82
C ASN A 408 -2.50 3.27 -6.57
N VAL A 409 -3.61 2.56 -6.39
CA VAL A 409 -4.91 3.15 -6.06
C VAL A 409 -4.85 3.79 -4.67
N TRP A 410 -4.29 3.07 -3.69
CA TRP A 410 -4.09 3.52 -2.33
C TRP A 410 -3.25 4.81 -2.27
N ASN A 411 -2.11 4.84 -2.98
CA ASN A 411 -1.28 6.05 -3.11
C ASN A 411 -2.08 7.24 -3.68
N SER A 412 -3.01 6.97 -4.60
CA SER A 412 -3.86 7.99 -5.21
C SER A 412 -5.10 8.38 -4.40
N CYS A 413 -5.48 7.62 -3.35
CA CYS A 413 -6.75 7.78 -2.64
C CYS A 413 -6.63 8.07 -1.13
N ALA A 414 -5.49 7.79 -0.50
CA ALA A 414 -5.34 7.85 0.96
C ALA A 414 -4.91 9.21 1.55
N HIS A 415 -4.88 10.30 0.76
CA HIS A 415 -4.24 11.59 1.08
C HIS A 415 -2.79 11.50 1.57
N ARG A 416 -2.18 10.30 1.47
CA ARG A 416 -0.86 10.05 2.03
C ARG A 416 0.22 10.71 1.19
N HIS A 417 0.17 10.55 -0.12
CA HIS A 417 1.17 11.08 -1.05
C HIS A 417 0.56 12.15 -1.95
N ASP A 418 1.34 13.17 -2.25
CA ASP A 418 0.97 14.18 -3.23
C ASP A 418 1.32 13.74 -4.66
N ILE A 419 0.80 12.57 -5.04
CA ILE A 419 1.18 11.89 -6.28
C ILE A 419 0.94 12.76 -7.52
N TRP A 420 -0.03 13.67 -7.48
CA TRP A 420 -0.35 14.52 -8.63
C TRP A 420 0.62 15.68 -8.75
N ARG A 421 1.11 16.25 -7.65
CA ARG A 421 2.25 17.17 -7.71
C ARG A 421 3.52 16.46 -8.17
N TYR A 422 3.76 15.22 -7.75
CA TYR A 422 4.88 14.43 -8.25
C TYR A 422 4.75 14.19 -9.76
N PHE A 423 3.59 13.72 -10.22
CA PHE A 423 3.33 13.53 -11.65
C PHE A 423 3.51 14.85 -12.43
N MET A 424 3.02 15.98 -11.91
CA MET A 424 3.17 17.29 -12.54
C MET A 424 4.65 17.64 -12.80
N LEU A 425 5.53 17.35 -11.84
CA LEU A 425 6.98 17.57 -11.94
C LEU A 425 7.66 16.58 -12.89
N GLY A 426 7.20 15.32 -12.91
CA GLY A 426 7.82 14.24 -13.66
C GLY A 426 7.19 13.90 -15.01
N ALA A 427 6.11 14.56 -15.43
CA ALA A 427 5.25 14.12 -16.54
C ALA A 427 6.00 13.85 -17.86
N GLU A 428 7.07 14.60 -18.13
CA GLU A 428 7.89 14.44 -19.35
C GLU A 428 8.60 13.07 -19.41
N ALA A 429 8.80 12.41 -18.27
CA ALA A 429 9.36 11.07 -18.18
C ALA A 429 8.46 9.99 -18.78
N CYS A 430 7.16 10.25 -18.96
CA CYS A 430 6.26 9.30 -19.61
C CYS A 430 6.73 8.95 -21.03
N ALA A 431 7.35 9.91 -21.75
CA ALA A 431 7.91 9.65 -23.06
C ALA A 431 9.03 8.61 -23.02
N GLN A 432 9.90 8.67 -22.01
CA GLN A 432 11.01 7.74 -21.86
C GLN A 432 10.54 6.31 -21.62
N ALA A 433 9.46 6.11 -20.85
CA ALA A 433 8.84 4.81 -20.67
C ALA A 433 8.28 4.25 -21.98
N ARG A 434 7.65 5.10 -22.81
CA ARG A 434 7.05 4.69 -24.09
C ARG A 434 8.09 4.34 -25.16
N ASP A 435 9.32 4.81 -25.02
CA ASP A 435 10.45 4.46 -25.89
C ASP A 435 11.07 3.09 -25.52
N ARG A 436 10.61 2.45 -24.44
CA ARG A 436 11.07 1.13 -23.97
C ARG A 436 10.16 -0.01 -24.43
N ASP A 437 10.69 -1.23 -24.39
CA ASP A 437 9.92 -2.43 -24.71
C ASP A 437 9.22 -2.97 -23.46
N LEU A 438 8.17 -2.29 -23.01
CA LEU A 438 7.46 -2.59 -21.76
C LEU A 438 6.59 -3.86 -21.78
N TYR A 439 6.59 -4.65 -22.86
CA TYR A 439 5.64 -5.76 -23.04
C TYR A 439 6.26 -7.16 -22.87
N LYS A 440 7.52 -7.25 -22.43
CA LYS A 440 8.10 -8.54 -22.03
C LYS A 440 7.53 -8.98 -20.67
N SER A 441 7.57 -10.28 -20.40
CA SER A 441 7.20 -10.91 -19.15
C SER A 441 8.41 -11.65 -18.61
N CYS A 442 8.93 -11.23 -17.46
CA CYS A 442 10.19 -11.73 -16.90
C CYS A 442 10.11 -11.75 -15.38
N GLN A 443 10.66 -12.77 -14.72
CA GLN A 443 10.82 -12.81 -13.27
C GLN A 443 12.02 -11.96 -12.83
N LEU A 444 12.15 -11.70 -11.52
CA LEU A 444 13.29 -10.94 -10.98
C LEU A 444 14.62 -11.59 -11.35
N ALA A 445 14.69 -12.92 -11.28
CA ALA A 445 15.87 -13.68 -11.67
C ALA A 445 16.22 -13.61 -13.17
N ASP A 446 15.25 -13.33 -14.04
CA ASP A 446 15.48 -13.10 -15.47
C ASP A 446 15.99 -11.67 -15.76
N CYS A 447 15.63 -10.74 -14.87
CA CYS A 447 15.90 -9.30 -15.00
C CYS A 447 17.25 -8.88 -14.43
N TYR A 448 17.74 -9.60 -13.41
CA TYR A 448 18.96 -9.28 -12.68
C TYR A 448 19.76 -10.54 -12.30
N SER A 449 21.09 -10.44 -12.33
CA SER A 449 21.97 -11.45 -11.72
C SER A 449 21.83 -11.47 -10.19
N SER A 450 22.46 -12.45 -9.52
CA SER A 450 22.51 -12.49 -8.04
C SER A 450 23.13 -11.23 -7.43
N ASP A 451 24.05 -10.58 -8.14
CA ASP A 451 24.75 -9.37 -7.69
C ASP A 451 24.06 -8.08 -8.17
N PHE A 452 22.80 -8.18 -8.64
CA PHE A 452 21.99 -7.09 -9.19
C PHE A 452 22.50 -6.47 -10.50
N GLU A 453 23.34 -7.17 -11.26
CA GLU A 453 23.68 -6.71 -12.61
C GLU A 453 22.46 -6.89 -13.53
N PRO A 454 21.97 -5.83 -14.20
CA PRO A 454 20.83 -5.95 -15.10
C PRO A 454 21.12 -6.92 -16.25
N THR A 455 20.24 -7.88 -16.46
CA THR A 455 20.37 -8.89 -17.53
C THR A 455 19.41 -8.63 -18.67
N LEU A 456 19.76 -9.10 -19.86
CA LEU A 456 18.83 -9.17 -20.99
C LEU A 456 18.21 -10.57 -21.01
N PRO A 457 16.91 -10.71 -20.74
CA PRO A 457 16.26 -12.02 -20.62
C PRO A 457 16.25 -12.74 -21.98
N GLN A 458 16.75 -13.98 -22.01
CA GLN A 458 16.75 -14.81 -23.20
C GLN A 458 15.39 -15.49 -23.39
N GLY A 459 14.76 -15.32 -24.55
CA GLY A 459 13.52 -16.03 -24.88
C GLY A 459 12.29 -15.60 -24.08
N SER A 460 12.28 -14.37 -23.53
CA SER A 460 11.15 -13.86 -22.75
C SER A 460 9.84 -13.89 -23.54
N SER A 461 8.78 -14.37 -22.88
CA SER A 461 7.43 -14.27 -23.39
C SER A 461 6.98 -12.81 -23.42
N ARG A 462 5.97 -12.52 -24.25
CA ARG A 462 5.43 -11.17 -24.42
C ARG A 462 3.95 -11.19 -24.11
N VAL A 463 3.49 -10.12 -23.45
CA VAL A 463 2.07 -9.87 -23.28
C VAL A 463 1.54 -9.10 -24.48
N THR A 464 0.39 -9.51 -25.00
CA THR A 464 -0.29 -8.88 -26.13
C THR A 464 -1.49 -8.12 -25.61
N VAL A 465 -1.31 -6.81 -25.41
CA VAL A 465 -2.36 -5.94 -24.87
C VAL A 465 -3.35 -5.56 -25.97
N ARG A 466 -4.55 -6.14 -25.92
CA ARG A 466 -5.64 -5.79 -26.84
C ARG A 466 -6.34 -4.55 -26.34
N ARG A 467 -6.22 -3.46 -27.11
CA ARG A 467 -6.87 -2.17 -26.81
C ARG A 467 -7.99 -1.87 -27.78
N ARG A 468 -8.95 -1.07 -27.33
CA ARG A 468 -9.95 -0.43 -28.18
C ARG A 468 -10.18 1.03 -27.77
N PRO A 469 -10.65 1.88 -28.70
CA PRO A 469 -10.96 3.27 -28.39
C PRO A 469 -12.13 3.37 -27.42
N LEU A 470 -11.98 4.20 -26.38
CA LEU A 470 -13.03 4.65 -25.48
C LEU A 470 -13.15 6.18 -25.62
N PRO A 471 -14.32 6.74 -25.97
CA PRO A 471 -14.50 8.19 -26.03
C PRO A 471 -14.43 8.79 -24.61
N TYR A 472 -14.00 10.04 -24.48
CA TYR A 472 -14.04 10.80 -23.22
C TYR A 472 -14.55 12.22 -23.44
N SER A 473 -15.08 12.84 -22.39
CA SER A 473 -15.47 14.24 -22.38
C SER A 473 -15.31 14.83 -20.99
N VAL A 474 -14.28 15.65 -20.79
CA VAL A 474 -13.93 16.22 -19.48
C VAL A 474 -13.92 17.74 -19.53
N VAL A 475 -14.17 18.38 -18.38
CA VAL A 475 -14.07 19.83 -18.21
C VAL A 475 -13.03 20.15 -17.17
N VAL A 476 -12.00 20.92 -17.55
CA VAL A 476 -10.93 21.37 -16.66
C VAL A 476 -10.80 22.88 -16.77
N ALA A 477 -10.86 23.58 -15.63
CA ALA A 477 -10.85 25.05 -15.58
C ALA A 477 -11.86 25.72 -16.54
N GLY A 478 -13.06 25.15 -16.66
CA GLY A 478 -14.12 25.65 -17.56
C GLY A 478 -13.91 25.37 -19.06
N ARG A 479 -12.78 24.77 -19.44
CA ARG A 479 -12.49 24.35 -20.83
C ARG A 479 -12.94 22.90 -21.03
N SER A 480 -13.65 22.65 -22.12
CA SER A 480 -14.10 21.31 -22.51
C SER A 480 -13.04 20.62 -23.36
N PHE A 481 -12.75 19.36 -23.04
CA PHE A 481 -11.87 18.48 -23.80
C PHE A 481 -12.64 17.22 -24.14
N SER A 482 -12.60 16.80 -25.40
CA SER A 482 -13.20 15.54 -25.84
C SER A 482 -12.27 14.85 -26.82
N GLY A 483 -12.39 13.52 -26.91
CA GLY A 483 -11.55 12.71 -27.77
C GLY A 483 -11.74 11.23 -27.49
N THR A 484 -10.75 10.44 -27.87
CA THR A 484 -10.70 8.99 -27.60
C THR A 484 -9.38 8.63 -26.94
N ILE A 485 -9.43 7.65 -26.04
CA ILE A 485 -8.25 6.99 -25.48
C ILE A 485 -8.31 5.50 -25.80
N ASP A 486 -7.19 4.91 -26.18
CA ASP A 486 -7.09 3.45 -26.29
C ASP A 486 -6.84 2.85 -24.91
N LEU A 487 -7.69 1.91 -24.53
CA LEU A 487 -7.60 1.17 -23.28
C LEU A 487 -7.73 -0.31 -23.54
N HIS A 488 -7.17 -1.12 -22.64
CA HIS A 488 -7.40 -2.55 -22.58
C HIS A 488 -8.89 -2.86 -22.75
N THR A 489 -9.21 -3.80 -23.65
CA THR A 489 -10.60 -4.17 -24.01
C THR A 489 -11.48 -4.43 -22.78
N VAL A 490 -11.01 -5.23 -21.83
CA VAL A 490 -11.70 -5.47 -20.54
C VAL A 490 -12.04 -4.19 -19.77
N VAL A 491 -11.14 -3.20 -19.73
CA VAL A 491 -11.39 -1.92 -19.05
C VAL A 491 -12.46 -1.14 -19.80
N ALA A 492 -12.34 -1.03 -21.13
CA ALA A 492 -13.33 -0.34 -21.95
C ALA A 492 -14.72 -1.00 -21.86
N ASP A 493 -14.79 -2.33 -21.88
CA ASP A 493 -16.03 -3.10 -21.73
C ASP A 493 -16.65 -2.92 -20.34
N ALA A 494 -15.82 -2.90 -19.29
CA ALA A 494 -16.28 -2.63 -17.93
C ALA A 494 -16.84 -1.20 -17.80
N VAL A 495 -16.22 -0.21 -18.46
CA VAL A 495 -16.74 1.16 -18.48
C VAL A 495 -18.07 1.27 -19.23
N GLU A 496 -18.19 0.63 -20.39
CA GLU A 496 -19.43 0.68 -21.18
C GLU A 496 -20.60 -0.08 -20.56
N SER A 497 -20.31 -1.17 -19.85
CA SER A 497 -21.32 -1.92 -19.09
C SER A 497 -21.72 -1.26 -17.77
N GLY A 498 -21.01 -0.21 -17.36
CA GLY A 498 -21.22 0.48 -16.07
C GLY A 498 -20.58 -0.22 -14.87
N LEU A 499 -19.83 -1.29 -15.07
CA LEU A 499 -19.10 -2.00 -14.01
C LEU A 499 -17.93 -1.17 -13.46
N PHE A 500 -17.26 -0.40 -14.31
CA PHE A 500 -16.12 0.44 -13.92
C PHE A 500 -16.39 1.92 -14.21
N PRO A 501 -16.15 2.84 -13.25
CA PRO A 501 -16.59 4.21 -13.40
C PRO A 501 -15.76 4.98 -14.43
N ARG A 502 -16.43 5.49 -15.47
CA ARG A 502 -15.82 6.38 -16.48
C ARG A 502 -15.10 7.57 -15.87
N ALA A 503 -15.71 8.21 -14.86
CA ALA A 503 -15.14 9.37 -14.18
C ALA A 503 -13.78 9.08 -13.54
N PHE A 504 -13.59 7.85 -13.04
CA PHE A 504 -12.31 7.42 -12.48
C PHE A 504 -11.23 7.27 -13.56
N VAL A 505 -11.59 6.69 -14.71
CA VAL A 505 -10.70 6.63 -15.89
C VAL A 505 -10.33 8.03 -16.37
N GLU A 506 -11.30 8.94 -16.42
CA GLU A 506 -11.08 10.32 -16.82
C GLU A 506 -10.09 11.03 -15.88
N TYR A 507 -10.30 10.93 -14.56
CA TYR A 507 -9.44 11.55 -13.57
C TYR A 507 -8.04 10.93 -13.51
N GLN A 508 -7.94 9.61 -13.43
CA GLN A 508 -6.67 8.90 -13.20
C GLN A 508 -5.82 8.71 -14.47
N TYR A 509 -6.40 8.91 -15.67
CA TYR A 509 -5.70 8.59 -16.92
C TYR A 509 -5.85 9.65 -18.02
N VAL A 510 -7.06 10.18 -18.26
CA VAL A 510 -7.27 11.19 -19.31
C VAL A 510 -6.62 12.51 -18.92
N ILE A 511 -6.90 13.02 -17.71
CA ILE A 511 -6.40 14.32 -17.26
C ILE A 511 -4.87 14.36 -17.15
N PRO A 512 -4.19 13.34 -16.58
CA PRO A 512 -2.73 13.23 -16.64
C PRO A 512 -2.17 13.28 -18.06
N LYS A 513 -2.82 12.61 -19.03
CA LYS A 513 -2.45 12.67 -20.45
C LYS A 513 -2.66 14.05 -21.08
N LEU A 514 -3.71 14.77 -20.70
CA LEU A 514 -3.92 16.15 -21.16
C LEU A 514 -2.82 17.07 -20.64
N TYR A 515 -2.39 16.90 -19.39
CA TYR A 515 -1.27 17.64 -18.83
C TYR A 515 0.07 17.29 -19.51
N GLU A 516 0.37 16.01 -19.69
CA GLU A 516 1.61 15.54 -20.35
C GLU A 516 1.72 16.10 -21.79
N ARG A 517 0.59 16.17 -22.51
CA ARG A 517 0.49 16.78 -23.85
C ARG A 517 0.45 18.31 -23.84
N LYS A 518 0.68 18.94 -22.69
CA LYS A 518 0.71 20.40 -22.48
C LYS A 518 -0.62 21.10 -22.85
N ALA A 519 -1.75 20.38 -22.80
CA ALA A 519 -3.08 20.95 -23.02
C ALA A 519 -3.60 21.72 -21.79
N LEU A 520 -3.05 21.41 -20.62
CA LEU A 520 -3.31 22.03 -19.33
C LEU A 520 -2.04 22.71 -18.81
N THR A 521 -2.19 23.85 -18.14
CA THR A 521 -1.12 24.44 -17.34
C THR A 521 -0.93 23.68 -16.02
N PRO A 522 0.22 23.80 -15.35
CA PRO A 522 0.43 23.20 -14.02
C PRO A 522 -0.64 23.58 -13.00
N SER A 523 -1.08 24.85 -12.98
CA SER A 523 -2.11 25.31 -12.04
C SER A 523 -3.51 24.78 -12.39
N GLU A 524 -3.87 24.71 -13.67
CA GLU A 524 -5.12 24.08 -14.12
C GLU A 524 -5.16 22.60 -13.72
N PHE A 525 -4.05 21.88 -13.91
CA PHE A 525 -3.94 20.47 -13.56
C PHE A 525 -4.08 20.24 -12.05
N ILE A 526 -3.22 20.84 -11.23
CA ILE A 526 -3.23 20.63 -9.77
C ILE A 526 -4.55 21.10 -9.15
N SER A 527 -5.07 22.26 -9.56
CA SER A 527 -6.36 22.73 -9.02
C SER A 527 -7.51 21.77 -9.32
N HIS A 528 -7.47 21.07 -10.47
CA HIS A 528 -8.45 20.04 -10.77
C HIS A 528 -8.20 18.78 -9.92
N MET A 529 -6.96 18.29 -9.85
CA MET A 529 -6.66 17.08 -9.10
C MET A 529 -7.03 17.23 -7.61
N ASP A 530 -6.69 18.37 -7.00
CA ASP A 530 -7.04 18.68 -5.61
C ASP A 530 -8.56 18.82 -5.40
N GLY A 531 -9.26 19.46 -6.34
CA GLY A 531 -10.70 19.73 -6.22
C GLY A 531 -11.58 18.48 -6.30
N PHE A 532 -11.12 17.43 -6.97
CA PHE A 532 -11.89 16.20 -7.19
C PHE A 532 -11.37 14.98 -6.42
N TYR A 533 -10.25 15.10 -5.70
CA TYR A 533 -9.58 13.97 -5.04
C TYR A 533 -10.53 13.08 -4.21
N CYS A 534 -11.26 13.68 -3.26
CA CYS A 534 -12.16 12.95 -2.36
C CYS A 534 -13.37 12.36 -3.11
N GLU A 535 -13.85 13.06 -4.13
CA GLU A 535 -14.97 12.59 -4.96
C GLU A 535 -14.59 11.33 -5.73
N GLN A 536 -13.37 11.28 -6.27
CA GLN A 536 -12.88 10.15 -7.06
C GLN A 536 -12.70 8.88 -6.22
N HIS A 537 -12.18 9.02 -4.99
CA HIS A 537 -12.16 7.92 -4.04
C HIS A 537 -13.57 7.38 -3.77
N ALA A 538 -14.54 8.27 -3.51
CA ALA A 538 -15.92 7.88 -3.25
C ALA A 538 -16.59 7.21 -4.46
N ILE A 539 -16.32 7.69 -5.69
CA ILE A 539 -16.80 7.08 -6.94
C ILE A 539 -16.28 5.65 -7.08
N LEU A 540 -14.97 5.44 -6.87
CA LEU A 540 -14.37 4.11 -6.97
C LEU A 540 -14.92 3.16 -5.91
N MET A 541 -14.99 3.60 -4.66
CA MET A 541 -15.50 2.77 -3.56
C MET A 541 -16.98 2.41 -3.76
N ARG A 542 -17.81 3.35 -4.22
CA ARG A 542 -19.19 3.05 -4.59
C ARG A 542 -19.25 1.97 -5.67
N ALA A 543 -18.51 2.13 -6.76
CA ALA A 543 -18.47 1.14 -7.84
C ALA A 543 -17.99 -0.24 -7.35
N ALA A 544 -16.97 -0.28 -6.48
CA ALA A 544 -16.50 -1.53 -5.88
C ALA A 544 -17.60 -2.20 -5.04
N HIS A 545 -18.36 -1.45 -4.25
CA HIS A 545 -19.48 -1.99 -3.48
C HIS A 545 -20.67 -2.44 -4.35
N GLU A 546 -21.04 -1.66 -5.37
CA GLU A 546 -22.09 -2.01 -6.34
C GLU A 546 -21.73 -3.29 -7.11
N ALA A 547 -20.47 -3.43 -7.49
CA ALA A 547 -19.92 -4.61 -8.13
C ALA A 547 -19.63 -5.74 -7.13
N ASP A 548 -19.86 -5.52 -5.83
CA ASP A 548 -19.55 -6.43 -4.74
C ASP A 548 -18.12 -6.98 -4.78
N PHE A 549 -17.16 -6.13 -5.14
CA PHE A 549 -15.74 -6.47 -5.24
C PHE A 549 -15.52 -7.70 -6.16
N SER A 550 -16.38 -7.86 -7.16
CA SER A 550 -16.35 -9.02 -8.04
C SER A 550 -15.02 -9.11 -8.80
N GLU A 551 -14.63 -10.34 -9.16
CA GLU A 551 -13.44 -10.60 -9.96
C GLU A 551 -13.43 -9.81 -11.27
N ALA A 552 -14.60 -9.55 -11.89
CA ALA A 552 -14.69 -8.75 -13.11
C ALA A 552 -14.33 -7.27 -12.87
N PHE A 553 -14.82 -6.68 -11.78
CA PHE A 553 -14.46 -5.32 -11.37
C PHE A 553 -12.98 -5.22 -11.02
N ALA A 554 -12.49 -6.15 -10.20
CA ALA A 554 -11.10 -6.23 -9.79
C ALA A 554 -10.15 -6.44 -10.99
N THR A 555 -10.53 -7.28 -11.96
CA THR A 555 -9.79 -7.43 -13.22
C THR A 555 -9.72 -6.11 -13.99
N ALA A 556 -10.83 -5.37 -14.10
CA ALA A 556 -10.84 -4.08 -14.77
C ALA A 556 -9.94 -3.06 -14.05
N LEU A 557 -9.95 -3.04 -12.71
CA LEU A 557 -9.08 -2.18 -11.92
C LEU A 557 -7.60 -2.52 -12.12
N ILE A 558 -7.22 -3.80 -12.02
CA ILE A 558 -5.85 -4.28 -12.27
C ILE A 558 -5.34 -3.82 -13.64
N LEU A 559 -6.12 -4.10 -14.69
CA LEU A 559 -5.71 -3.79 -16.06
C LEU A 559 -5.72 -2.28 -16.33
N PHE A 560 -6.57 -1.52 -15.65
CA PHE A 560 -6.54 -0.06 -15.69
C PHE A 560 -5.26 0.50 -15.07
N VAL A 561 -4.84 -0.01 -13.91
CA VAL A 561 -3.57 0.38 -13.29
C VAL A 561 -2.38 -0.04 -14.18
N MET A 562 -2.43 -1.20 -14.82
CA MET A 562 -1.42 -1.60 -15.81
C MET A 562 -1.34 -0.65 -17.01
N GLU A 563 -2.45 -0.05 -17.46
CA GLU A 563 -2.40 1.01 -18.49
C GLU A 563 -1.63 2.25 -18.04
N GLN A 564 -1.59 2.54 -16.74
CA GLN A 564 -0.78 3.62 -16.16
C GLN A 564 0.71 3.25 -16.16
N TRP A 565 1.04 1.99 -15.83
CA TRP A 565 2.39 1.45 -15.92
C TRP A 565 2.92 1.44 -17.36
N TRP A 566 2.15 0.90 -18.31
CA TRP A 566 2.55 0.89 -19.72
C TRP A 566 2.64 2.30 -20.33
N PHE A 567 1.95 3.30 -19.76
CA PHE A 567 2.06 4.69 -20.22
C PHE A 567 3.24 5.45 -19.60
N GLY A 568 3.75 5.01 -18.45
CA GLY A 568 4.83 5.69 -17.71
C GLY A 568 4.37 6.64 -16.60
N ILE A 569 3.11 6.58 -16.15
CA ILE A 569 2.61 7.45 -15.06
C ILE A 569 3.40 7.21 -13.77
N ASN A 570 3.62 5.95 -13.41
CA ASN A 570 4.35 5.59 -12.19
C ASN A 570 5.83 5.99 -12.24
N LEU A 571 6.45 6.00 -13.44
CA LEU A 571 7.80 6.56 -13.62
C LEU A 571 7.80 8.06 -13.35
N ALA A 572 6.84 8.79 -13.94
CA ALA A 572 6.71 10.23 -13.73
C ALA A 572 6.46 10.58 -12.25
N ILE A 573 5.59 9.84 -11.57
CA ILE A 573 5.37 9.99 -10.12
C ILE A 573 6.69 9.75 -9.37
N GLY A 574 7.43 8.68 -9.68
CA GLY A 574 8.68 8.38 -8.97
C GLY A 574 9.77 9.42 -9.17
N LEU A 575 9.98 9.91 -10.40
CA LEU A 575 10.93 11.00 -10.63
C LEU A 575 10.49 12.29 -9.94
N GLY A 576 9.19 12.60 -9.98
CA GLY A 576 8.63 13.76 -9.30
C GLY A 576 8.77 13.69 -7.78
N SER A 577 8.69 12.50 -7.19
CA SER A 577 8.82 12.29 -5.75
C SER A 577 10.19 12.74 -5.21
N LEU A 578 11.23 12.79 -6.06
CA LEU A 578 12.57 13.28 -5.71
C LEU A 578 12.56 14.72 -5.17
N ILE A 579 11.49 15.48 -5.39
CA ILE A 579 11.30 16.81 -4.77
C ILE A 579 11.34 16.75 -3.23
N GLU A 580 11.06 15.58 -2.65
CA GLU A 580 11.07 15.30 -1.22
C GLU A 580 12.46 14.97 -0.67
N ALA A 581 13.47 14.72 -1.51
CA ALA A 581 14.85 14.41 -1.12
C ALA A 581 15.61 15.65 -0.63
N GLN A 582 15.01 16.38 0.32
CA GLN A 582 15.52 17.63 0.87
C GLN A 582 16.49 17.34 2.02
N PRO A 583 17.60 18.09 2.14
CA PRO A 583 18.48 17.97 3.28
C PRO A 583 17.76 18.46 4.55
N GLY A 584 18.10 17.89 5.71
CA GLY A 584 17.50 18.26 6.99
C GLY A 584 17.33 17.04 7.89
N HIS A 585 16.15 16.90 8.48
CA HIS A 585 15.78 15.70 9.25
C HIS A 585 14.93 14.78 8.37
N THR A 586 14.81 13.51 8.76
CA THR A 586 13.88 12.57 8.12
C THR A 586 12.46 13.18 8.09
N ALA A 587 11.63 12.76 7.14
CA ALA A 587 10.25 13.21 7.10
C ALA A 587 9.58 12.88 8.45
N ASN A 588 8.88 13.84 9.07
CA ASN A 588 7.99 13.57 10.20
C ASN A 588 6.70 12.90 9.69
N ASP A 589 6.82 11.86 8.87
CA ASP A 589 5.69 11.08 8.35
C ASP A 589 5.03 10.24 9.48
N ARG A 590 5.69 10.14 10.63
CA ARG A 590 5.25 9.38 11.80
C ARG A 590 5.22 10.27 13.03
N VAL A 591 4.04 10.43 13.62
CA VAL A 591 3.88 11.04 14.94
C VAL A 591 4.42 10.05 15.97
N TYR A 592 5.69 10.21 16.36
CA TYR A 592 6.20 9.58 17.57
C TYR A 592 6.04 10.58 18.71
N GLN A 593 5.36 10.21 19.79
CA GLN A 593 5.33 11.07 20.98
C GLN A 593 6.74 11.09 21.58
N ASP A 594 7.37 12.26 21.56
CA ASP A 594 8.64 12.46 22.26
C ASP A 594 8.41 12.18 23.74
N ARG A 595 9.29 11.34 24.32
CA ARG A 595 9.24 10.92 25.72
C ARG A 595 9.56 12.04 26.69
#